data_AF-A0A0C9MXC6-F1
#
_entry.id   AF-A0A0C9MXC6-F1
#
_cell.length_a   1.000
_cell.length_b   1.000
_cell.length_c   1.000
_cell.angle_alpha   90.00
_cell.angle_beta   90.00
_cell.angle_gamma   90.00
#
_symmetry.space_group_name_H-M   'P 1'
#
loop_
_entity.id
_entity.type
_entity.pdbx_description
1 polymer ?
#
loop_
_entity_poly.entity_id
_entity_poly.type
_entity_poly.pdbx_seq_one_letter_code
_entity_poly.pdbx_strand_id
1 'polypeptide(L)'
;MSLTWLNQSIDDPNLVQSVQDLIKAYPASSRVIERLVQYYDTKAPSDRDAKRRKLDEKNALSSDEILRIMDISFQLPARKKLDLIITRTRLILFNPKLNAIEVQYNLDDLSQLGGACVPSPDKAVKSYTYTLFLKTEDVIVFNTQDKVNVTLKKPDTEDQILETNKHEVISQLITEHARVPITQPSKEYFRSTGVSSTTGKLEDRSHVIGYLKAKDGFLFFLPTGILFGFKKPTLFFPISSLASTVITNITQRTFDLTLTLRPESKILGSAGFRTTKEGDDDTVQFSMIEQSEYGGIEAYTKKLNINDHSMAEERKAASKGDEQNESTGEHHDIDDGQDTSENDEDFEPSDDENEPLEFDTDASADEDDDEDDEDAQVQADKELAQEEEHEFEDAVMSENEDQEELLDESD
;
A
#
# COMPACT_ATOMS: atom_id res chain seq x y z
N MET A 1 -32.60 -11.90 51.78
CA MET A 1 -31.73 -12.89 51.12
C MET A 1 -30.31 -12.37 51.21
N SER A 2 -29.35 -13.19 51.64
CA SER A 2 -27.95 -12.75 51.76
C SER A 2 -27.38 -12.47 50.36
N LEU A 3 -27.05 -11.22 50.07
CA LEU A 3 -26.46 -10.76 48.79
C LEU A 3 -24.95 -11.08 48.72
N THR A 4 -24.54 -12.23 49.25
CA THR A 4 -23.13 -12.62 49.40
C THR A 4 -22.41 -12.82 48.07
N TRP A 5 -23.15 -13.10 46.98
CA TRP A 5 -22.58 -13.24 45.64
C TRP A 5 -22.10 -11.90 45.05
N LEU A 6 -22.68 -10.76 45.47
CA LEU A 6 -22.33 -9.45 44.93
C LEU A 6 -20.87 -9.07 45.21
N ASN A 7 -20.39 -9.39 46.40
CA ASN A 7 -19.01 -9.15 46.82
C ASN A 7 -18.03 -10.22 46.29
N GLN A 8 -18.53 -11.32 45.70
CA GLN A 8 -17.71 -12.39 45.14
C GLN A 8 -17.51 -12.23 43.63
N SER A 9 -18.43 -11.57 42.94
CA SER A 9 -18.43 -11.44 41.46
C SER A 9 -18.15 -10.02 40.95
N ILE A 10 -18.17 -8.99 41.80
CA ILE A 10 -17.95 -7.60 41.40
C ILE A 10 -16.81 -6.99 42.24
N ASP A 11 -15.71 -6.62 41.57
CA ASP A 11 -14.52 -6.05 42.22
C ASP A 11 -14.64 -4.53 42.51
N ASP A 12 -15.61 -3.83 41.90
CA ASP A 12 -15.84 -2.40 42.12
C ASP A 12 -16.84 -2.14 43.27
N PRO A 13 -16.39 -1.57 44.41
CA PRO A 13 -17.23 -1.34 45.57
C PRO A 13 -18.33 -0.29 45.35
N ASN A 14 -18.15 0.68 44.44
CA ASN A 14 -19.19 1.68 44.14
C ASN A 14 -20.32 1.07 43.31
N LEU A 15 -19.97 0.15 42.41
CA LEU A 15 -20.93 -0.60 41.62
C LEU A 15 -21.73 -1.57 42.50
N VAL A 16 -21.07 -2.27 43.42
CA VAL A 16 -21.72 -3.11 44.42
C VAL A 16 -22.77 -2.31 45.19
N GLN A 17 -22.43 -1.12 45.67
CA GLN A 17 -23.36 -0.26 46.42
C GLN A 17 -24.55 0.17 45.56
N SER A 18 -24.31 0.57 44.31
CA SER A 18 -25.37 0.99 43.38
C SER A 18 -26.34 -0.15 43.06
N VAL A 19 -25.82 -1.37 42.88
CA VAL A 19 -26.64 -2.57 42.65
C VAL A 19 -27.42 -2.96 43.91
N GLN A 20 -26.83 -2.83 45.10
CA GLN A 20 -27.54 -3.06 46.35
C GLN A 20 -28.72 -2.09 46.52
N ASP A 21 -28.53 -0.81 46.19
CA ASP A 21 -29.59 0.19 46.31
C ASP A 21 -30.69 -0.01 45.26
N LEU A 22 -30.33 -0.47 44.06
CA LEU A 22 -31.29 -0.88 43.03
C LEU A 22 -32.11 -2.11 43.47
N ILE A 23 -31.48 -3.10 44.09
CA ILE A 23 -32.17 -4.30 44.60
C ILE A 23 -33.08 -3.94 45.78
N LYS A 24 -32.70 -2.99 46.63
CA LYS A 24 -33.57 -2.47 47.69
C LYS A 24 -34.80 -1.77 47.12
N ALA A 25 -34.64 -0.96 46.08
CA ALA A 25 -35.74 -0.26 45.43
C ALA A 25 -36.66 -1.22 44.63
N TYR A 26 -36.09 -2.26 44.00
CA TYR A 26 -36.80 -3.22 43.18
C TYR A 26 -36.33 -4.66 43.44
N PRO A 27 -36.90 -5.37 44.43
CA PRO A 27 -36.42 -6.70 44.84
C PRO A 27 -36.45 -7.77 43.74
N ALA A 28 -37.35 -7.64 42.75
CA ALA A 28 -37.44 -8.55 41.62
C ALA A 28 -36.22 -8.48 40.68
N SER A 29 -35.47 -7.36 40.69
CA SER A 29 -34.29 -7.16 39.84
C SER A 29 -33.13 -8.10 40.20
N SER A 30 -33.04 -8.55 41.47
CA SER A 30 -31.96 -9.42 41.96
C SER A 30 -31.74 -10.66 41.10
N ARG A 31 -32.83 -11.30 40.65
CA ARG A 31 -32.74 -12.53 39.83
C ARG A 31 -32.22 -12.27 38.42
N VAL A 32 -32.51 -11.10 37.86
CA VAL A 32 -32.07 -10.72 36.52
C VAL A 32 -30.59 -10.37 36.54
N ILE A 33 -30.16 -9.63 37.57
CA ILE A 33 -28.76 -9.23 37.74
C ILE A 33 -27.88 -10.45 38.03
N GLU A 34 -28.33 -11.37 38.89
CA GLU A 34 -27.62 -12.62 39.17
C GLU A 34 -27.45 -13.48 37.91
N ARG A 35 -28.48 -13.55 37.05
CA ARG A 35 -28.40 -14.24 35.75
C ARG A 35 -27.46 -13.54 34.76
N LEU A 36 -27.42 -12.21 34.76
CA LEU A 36 -26.48 -11.44 33.93
C LEU A 36 -25.04 -11.73 34.34
N VAL A 37 -24.74 -11.69 35.64
CA VAL A 37 -23.41 -11.99 36.17
C VAL A 37 -23.00 -13.42 35.82
N GLN A 38 -23.86 -14.41 36.04
CA GLN A 38 -23.58 -15.79 35.63
C GLN A 38 -23.37 -15.94 34.12
N TYR A 39 -24.13 -15.19 33.31
CA TYR A 39 -23.95 -15.21 31.85
C TYR A 39 -22.59 -14.66 31.44
N TYR A 40 -22.10 -13.58 32.07
CA TYR A 40 -20.78 -13.02 31.76
C TYR A 40 -19.62 -13.81 32.37
N ASP A 41 -19.81 -14.47 33.51
CA ASP A 41 -18.80 -15.36 34.11
C ASP A 41 -18.64 -16.68 33.30
N THR A 42 -19.72 -17.17 32.68
CA THR A 42 -19.70 -18.42 31.89
C THR A 42 -19.43 -18.20 30.41
N LYS A 43 -19.59 -16.98 29.91
CA LYS A 43 -19.25 -16.62 28.53
C LYS A 43 -17.76 -16.34 28.45
N ALA A 44 -17.03 -17.19 27.73
CA ALA A 44 -15.66 -16.92 27.33
C ALA A 44 -15.55 -15.47 26.80
N PRO A 45 -14.49 -14.74 27.19
CA PRO A 45 -14.47 -13.29 27.06
C PRO A 45 -14.67 -12.88 25.59
N SER A 46 -15.65 -12.00 25.37
CA SER A 46 -15.86 -11.34 24.10
C SER A 46 -14.70 -10.39 23.80
N ASP A 47 -14.30 -10.31 22.53
CA ASP A 47 -13.25 -9.46 21.92
C ASP A 47 -13.18 -7.99 22.34
N ARG A 48 -14.15 -7.46 23.10
CA ARG A 48 -14.15 -6.05 23.53
C ARG A 48 -13.45 -5.81 24.86
N ASP A 49 -13.33 -6.81 25.74
CA ASP A 49 -12.75 -6.63 27.10
C ASP A 49 -11.26 -6.99 27.21
N ALA A 50 -10.67 -7.59 26.17
CA ALA A 50 -9.23 -7.86 26.09
C ALA A 50 -8.36 -6.58 26.02
N LYS A 51 -8.96 -5.40 25.89
CA LYS A 51 -8.23 -4.12 25.82
C LYS A 51 -7.90 -3.48 27.17
N ARG A 52 -8.25 -4.08 28.33
CA ARG A 52 -8.02 -3.45 29.65
C ARG A 52 -7.58 -4.35 30.81
N ARG A 53 -6.88 -5.46 30.57
CA ARG A 53 -6.14 -6.15 31.65
C ARG A 53 -4.63 -6.08 31.45
N LYS A 54 -4.04 -5.02 32.01
CA LYS A 54 -2.63 -5.01 32.46
C LYS A 54 -2.56 -5.86 33.73
N LEU A 55 -2.13 -7.11 33.63
CA LEU A 55 -1.34 -7.87 34.63
C LEU A 55 -1.40 -9.37 34.25
N ASP A 56 -0.22 -9.99 34.16
CA ASP A 56 0.07 -11.43 33.95
C ASP A 56 0.17 -12.05 32.54
N GLU A 57 0.46 -11.30 31.47
CA GLU A 57 0.84 -11.89 30.17
C GLU A 57 2.36 -12.19 30.02
N LYS A 58 3.20 -11.79 30.99
CA LYS A 58 4.67 -11.86 30.86
C LYS A 58 5.26 -13.29 30.83
N ASN A 59 4.60 -14.27 31.45
CA ASN A 59 5.08 -15.66 31.45
C ASN A 59 4.53 -16.49 30.27
N ALA A 60 3.52 -16.00 29.54
CA ALA A 60 2.86 -16.78 28.49
C ALA A 60 3.59 -16.73 27.14
N LEU A 61 4.40 -15.68 26.87
CA LEU A 61 5.14 -15.58 25.61
C LEU A 61 6.21 -16.69 25.47
N SER A 62 6.94 -16.99 26.54
CA SER A 62 8.13 -17.85 26.46
C SER A 62 7.84 -19.33 26.18
N SER A 63 6.65 -19.84 26.52
CA SER A 63 6.36 -21.28 26.38
C SER A 63 5.74 -21.69 25.04
N ASP A 64 5.23 -20.74 24.26
CA ASP A 64 4.53 -21.01 22.99
C ASP A 64 5.11 -20.27 21.78
N GLU A 65 6.16 -19.48 21.98
CA GLU A 65 6.95 -18.87 20.90
C GLU A 65 7.50 -19.97 19.98
N ILE A 66 7.36 -19.79 18.67
CA ILE A 66 7.92 -20.68 17.64
C ILE A 66 9.05 -19.98 16.91
N LEU A 67 8.87 -18.69 16.66
CA LEU A 67 9.82 -17.84 15.96
C LEU A 67 9.75 -16.43 16.51
N ARG A 68 10.91 -15.82 16.71
CA ARG A 68 11.05 -14.39 16.92
C ARG A 68 12.04 -13.82 15.92
N ILE A 69 11.59 -12.82 15.18
CA ILE A 69 12.40 -12.03 14.26
C ILE A 69 12.66 -10.70 14.97
N MET A 70 13.91 -10.47 15.33
CA MET A 70 14.27 -9.34 16.16
C MET A 70 14.46 -8.07 15.35
N ASP A 71 14.22 -6.93 15.99
CA ASP A 71 14.73 -5.64 15.56
C ASP A 71 14.19 -5.17 14.18
N ILE A 72 12.91 -5.45 13.92
CA ILE A 72 12.22 -5.13 12.68
C ILE A 72 11.62 -3.72 12.72
N SER A 73 11.76 -2.98 11.61
CA SER A 73 11.25 -1.62 11.47
C SER A 73 9.80 -1.63 10.97
N PHE A 74 8.84 -1.46 11.88
CA PHE A 74 7.42 -1.36 11.54
C PHE A 74 7.06 0.06 11.11
N GLN A 75 6.22 0.15 10.07
CA GLN A 75 5.54 1.37 9.64
C GLN A 75 4.10 1.39 10.14
N LEU A 76 3.42 0.23 10.12
CA LEU A 76 2.06 0.03 10.62
C LEU A 76 2.01 -1.24 11.50
N PRO A 77 1.26 -1.22 12.62
CA PRO A 77 0.32 -0.19 13.06
C PRO A 77 0.97 1.06 13.70
N ALA A 78 2.23 0.97 14.10
CA ALA A 78 3.00 2.09 14.65
C ALA A 78 4.40 2.13 14.04
N ARG A 79 4.91 3.35 13.80
CA ARG A 79 6.25 3.57 13.26
C ARG A 79 7.31 3.38 14.36
N LYS A 80 7.72 2.13 14.60
CA LYS A 80 8.65 1.74 15.69
C LYS A 80 9.49 0.52 15.31
N LYS A 81 10.66 0.39 15.91
CA LYS A 81 11.47 -0.84 15.87
C LYS A 81 10.97 -1.82 16.93
N LEU A 82 10.50 -2.99 16.52
CA LEU A 82 9.85 -4.00 17.36
C LEU A 82 10.32 -5.40 16.93
N ASP A 83 10.12 -6.39 17.80
CA ASP A 83 10.30 -7.79 17.46
C ASP A 83 8.98 -8.38 16.96
N LEU A 84 9.05 -9.16 15.88
CA LEU A 84 7.94 -9.96 15.38
C LEU A 84 8.01 -11.35 15.98
N ILE A 85 7.04 -11.70 16.83
CA ILE A 85 6.98 -13.02 17.48
C ILE A 85 5.78 -13.78 16.92
N ILE A 86 6.00 -15.03 16.51
CA ILE A 86 4.96 -15.94 16.04
C ILE A 86 4.87 -17.10 17.03
N THR A 87 3.66 -17.33 17.56
CA THR A 87 3.32 -18.49 18.39
C THR A 87 2.45 -19.46 17.60
N ARG A 88 1.94 -20.52 18.25
CA ARG A 88 1.02 -21.46 17.58
C ARG A 88 -0.28 -20.84 17.10
N THR A 89 -0.70 -19.74 17.74
CA THR A 89 -2.02 -19.13 17.53
C THR A 89 -1.99 -17.63 17.31
N ARG A 90 -0.86 -16.97 17.57
CA ARG A 90 -0.77 -15.51 17.54
C ARG A 90 0.45 -15.00 16.78
N LEU A 91 0.30 -13.79 16.24
CA LEU A 91 1.38 -12.93 15.78
C LEU A 91 1.43 -11.72 16.71
N ILE A 92 2.60 -11.46 17.30
CA ILE A 92 2.80 -10.49 18.37
C ILE A 92 3.89 -9.51 17.94
N LEU A 93 3.60 -8.21 18.11
CA LEU A 93 4.58 -7.14 17.97
C LEU A 93 5.07 -6.76 19.37
N PHE A 94 6.30 -7.10 19.67
CA PHE A 94 6.88 -6.97 21.00
C PHE A 94 7.90 -5.83 21.04
N ASN A 95 7.82 -4.98 22.06
CA ASN A 95 8.76 -3.89 22.27
C ASN A 95 9.85 -4.34 23.26
N PRO A 96 11.08 -4.62 22.79
CA PRO A 96 12.16 -5.10 23.66
C PRO A 96 12.61 -4.06 24.69
N LYS A 97 12.54 -2.76 24.36
CA LYS A 97 12.97 -1.67 25.26
C LYS A 97 12.04 -1.53 26.46
N LEU A 98 10.73 -1.66 26.24
CA LEU A 98 9.72 -1.56 27.29
C LEU A 98 9.39 -2.92 27.92
N ASN A 99 9.93 -4.01 27.36
CA ASN A 99 9.61 -5.38 27.73
C ASN A 99 8.09 -5.61 27.79
N ALA A 100 7.40 -5.20 26.72
CA ALA A 100 5.94 -5.16 26.66
C ALA A 100 5.43 -5.51 25.25
N ILE A 101 4.26 -6.16 25.21
CA ILE A 101 3.52 -6.36 23.96
C ILE A 101 2.95 -5.03 23.51
N GLU A 102 3.28 -4.61 22.30
CA GLU A 102 2.70 -3.40 21.69
C GLU A 102 1.32 -3.74 21.10
N VAL A 103 1.26 -4.80 20.29
CA VAL A 103 0.04 -5.30 19.64
C VAL A 103 0.11 -6.82 19.49
N GLN A 104 -1.03 -7.50 19.53
CA GLN A 104 -1.15 -8.93 19.21
C GLN A 104 -2.35 -9.19 18.30
N TYR A 105 -2.21 -10.19 17.44
CA TYR A 105 -3.21 -10.62 16.47
C TYR A 105 -3.36 -12.14 16.54
N ASN A 106 -4.59 -12.68 16.39
CA ASN A 106 -4.73 -14.10 16.15
C ASN A 106 -4.30 -14.43 14.72
N LEU A 107 -3.64 -15.57 14.51
CA LEU A 107 -3.25 -15.99 13.16
C LEU A 107 -4.47 -16.20 12.26
N ASP A 108 -5.61 -16.60 12.83
CA ASP A 108 -6.87 -16.75 12.10
C ASP A 108 -7.48 -15.42 11.66
N ASP A 109 -7.04 -14.28 12.20
CA ASP A 109 -7.49 -12.95 11.75
C ASP A 109 -6.71 -12.46 10.53
N LEU A 110 -5.56 -13.07 10.24
CA LEU A 110 -4.77 -12.78 9.05
C LEU A 110 -5.48 -13.30 7.80
N SER A 111 -5.41 -12.53 6.72
CA SER A 111 -6.02 -12.88 5.45
C SER A 111 -5.19 -13.95 4.73
N GLN A 112 -5.85 -15.04 4.35
CA GLN A 112 -5.24 -16.10 3.54
C GLN A 112 -5.18 -15.75 2.05
N LEU A 113 -5.80 -14.65 1.63
CA LEU A 113 -5.65 -14.12 0.26
C LEU A 113 -4.23 -13.55 0.01
N GLY A 114 -3.39 -13.52 1.05
CA GLY A 114 -1.96 -13.34 0.97
C GLY A 114 -1.45 -12.04 1.58
N GLY A 115 -0.14 -11.97 1.69
CA GLY A 115 0.66 -10.77 1.94
C GLY A 115 1.65 -10.57 0.80
N ALA A 116 2.42 -9.48 0.84
CA ALA A 116 3.43 -9.22 -0.18
C ALA A 116 4.76 -8.84 0.46
N CYS A 117 5.87 -9.21 -0.19
CA CYS A 117 7.20 -8.73 0.07
C CYS A 117 7.75 -8.13 -1.23
N VAL A 118 8.02 -6.82 -1.24
CA VAL A 118 8.45 -6.10 -2.44
C VAL A 118 9.67 -5.24 -2.14
N PRO A 119 10.52 -4.94 -3.13
CA PRO A 119 11.57 -3.93 -2.96
C PRO A 119 10.96 -2.59 -2.54
N SER A 120 11.51 -1.97 -1.49
CA SER A 120 11.06 -0.67 -1.03
C SER A 120 11.38 0.39 -2.09
N PRO A 121 10.38 1.14 -2.58
CA PRO A 121 10.61 2.25 -3.50
C PRO A 121 11.44 3.36 -2.86
N ASP A 122 12.18 4.10 -3.68
CA ASP A 122 12.89 5.34 -3.33
C ASP A 122 13.82 5.26 -2.10
N LYS A 123 14.36 4.06 -1.81
CA LYS A 123 15.35 3.88 -0.74
C LYS A 123 16.75 3.74 -1.32
N ALA A 124 17.65 4.63 -0.89
CA ALA A 124 19.06 4.62 -1.26
C ALA A 124 19.75 3.30 -0.88
N VAL A 125 19.39 2.76 0.29
CA VAL A 125 19.77 1.42 0.71
C VAL A 125 18.69 0.44 0.27
N LYS A 126 19.11 -0.59 -0.49
CA LYS A 126 18.23 -1.70 -0.87
C LYS A 126 17.53 -2.24 0.37
N SER A 127 16.21 -2.26 0.33
CA SER A 127 15.38 -2.76 1.42
C SER A 127 14.12 -3.38 0.84
N TYR A 128 13.44 -4.16 1.67
CA TYR A 128 12.23 -4.86 1.30
C TYR A 128 11.13 -4.49 2.29
N THR A 129 9.95 -4.21 1.77
CA THR A 129 8.75 -3.91 2.54
C THR A 129 7.79 -5.09 2.47
N TYR A 130 7.29 -5.48 3.64
CA TYR A 130 6.35 -6.58 3.82
C TYR A 130 5.00 -6.02 4.21
N THR A 131 3.95 -6.66 3.72
CA THR A 131 2.56 -6.37 4.07
C THR A 131 1.86 -7.64 4.47
N LEU A 132 1.23 -7.63 5.65
CA LEU A 132 0.35 -8.68 6.12
C LEU A 132 -1.03 -8.08 6.32
N PHE A 133 -2.02 -8.60 5.60
CA PHE A 133 -3.37 -8.07 5.62
C PHE A 133 -4.24 -8.82 6.62
N LEU A 134 -5.10 -8.10 7.32
CA LEU A 134 -6.11 -8.67 8.18
C LEU A 134 -7.44 -8.81 7.44
N LYS A 135 -8.27 -9.76 7.87
CA LYS A 135 -9.65 -9.94 7.36
C LYS A 135 -10.55 -8.76 7.66
N THR A 136 -10.20 -7.94 8.65
CA THR A 136 -10.99 -6.81 9.19
C THR A 136 -10.56 -5.46 8.61
N GLU A 137 -10.05 -5.41 7.38
CA GLU A 137 -9.57 -4.17 6.76
C GLU A 137 -8.47 -3.48 7.60
N ASP A 138 -7.42 -4.22 7.97
CA ASP A 138 -6.23 -3.61 8.56
C ASP A 138 -4.97 -4.23 7.94
N VAL A 139 -3.82 -3.60 8.15
CA VAL A 139 -2.56 -4.02 7.54
C VAL A 139 -1.37 -3.77 8.46
N ILE A 140 -0.54 -4.79 8.57
CA ILE A 140 0.77 -4.72 9.22
C ILE A 140 1.78 -4.44 8.11
N VAL A 141 2.59 -3.41 8.27
CA VAL A 141 3.62 -3.02 7.29
C VAL A 141 4.94 -2.85 8.02
N PHE A 142 5.97 -3.53 7.53
CA PHE A 142 7.32 -3.42 8.08
C PHE A 142 8.36 -3.57 6.98
N ASN A 143 9.60 -3.20 7.27
CA ASN A 143 10.71 -3.31 6.33
C ASN A 143 11.94 -3.97 6.95
N THR A 144 12.76 -4.54 6.06
CA THR A 144 14.12 -5.02 6.36
C THR A 144 15.10 -4.40 5.39
N GLN A 145 16.25 -3.97 5.90
CA GLN A 145 17.30 -3.37 5.09
C GLN A 145 18.40 -4.39 4.78
N ASP A 146 18.98 -4.31 3.58
CA ASP A 146 19.97 -5.28 3.12
C ASP A 146 21.27 -5.20 3.91
N LYS A 147 21.67 -3.99 4.36
CA LYS A 147 22.89 -3.77 5.17
C LYS A 147 22.73 -4.12 6.66
N VAL A 148 21.50 -4.25 7.17
CA VAL A 148 21.25 -4.46 8.61
C VAL A 148 20.93 -5.93 8.86
N ASN A 149 21.74 -6.62 9.64
CA ASN A 149 21.51 -8.02 9.97
C ASN A 149 20.20 -8.22 10.76
N VAL A 150 19.54 -9.34 10.50
CA VAL A 150 18.30 -9.71 11.20
C VAL A 150 18.56 -10.98 11.99
N THR A 151 18.32 -10.93 13.30
CA THR A 151 18.48 -12.09 14.18
C THR A 151 17.16 -12.83 14.33
N LEU A 152 17.19 -14.14 14.12
CA LEU A 152 16.09 -15.06 14.35
C LEU A 152 16.35 -15.87 15.61
N LYS A 153 15.33 -15.99 16.46
CA LYS A 153 15.32 -16.90 17.60
C LYS A 153 14.23 -17.94 17.42
N LYS A 154 14.58 -19.20 17.63
CA LYS A 154 13.64 -20.33 17.70
C LYS A 154 13.86 -21.02 19.04
N PRO A 155 12.82 -21.60 19.66
CA PRO A 155 13.00 -22.41 20.85
C PRO A 155 14.03 -23.51 20.62
N ASP A 156 14.86 -23.76 21.63
CA ASP A 156 15.82 -24.87 21.67
C ASP A 156 16.87 -24.89 20.55
N THR A 157 17.07 -23.76 19.85
CA THR A 157 18.09 -23.59 18.80
C THR A 157 18.93 -22.34 19.09
N GLU A 158 20.19 -22.32 18.64
CA GLU A 158 21.01 -21.12 18.69
C GLU A 158 20.42 -19.99 17.82
N ASP A 159 20.71 -18.75 18.21
CA ASP A 159 20.31 -17.56 17.45
C ASP A 159 20.89 -17.62 16.03
N GLN A 160 20.03 -17.48 15.03
CA GLN A 160 20.44 -17.47 13.63
C GLN A 160 20.51 -16.02 13.14
N ILE A 161 21.66 -15.61 12.61
CA ILE A 161 21.84 -14.29 12.00
C ILE A 161 21.64 -14.40 10.49
N LEU A 162 20.72 -13.60 9.96
CA LEU A 162 20.51 -13.46 8.52
C LEU A 162 21.27 -12.25 8.00
N GLU A 163 22.21 -12.49 7.07
CA GLU A 163 23.03 -11.46 6.43
C GLU A 163 22.59 -11.20 4.98
N THR A 164 22.20 -12.26 4.25
CA THR A 164 21.82 -12.20 2.84
C THR A 164 20.47 -12.87 2.61
N ASN A 165 19.81 -12.56 1.48
CA ASN A 165 18.51 -13.12 1.07
C ASN A 165 17.43 -13.09 2.16
N LYS A 166 17.51 -12.10 3.07
CA LYS A 166 16.61 -11.93 4.22
C LYS A 166 15.15 -11.98 3.80
N HIS A 167 14.83 -11.36 2.67
CA HIS A 167 13.49 -11.29 2.12
C HIS A 167 12.90 -12.64 1.72
N GLU A 168 13.70 -13.56 1.18
CA GLU A 168 13.25 -14.91 0.84
C GLU A 168 13.00 -15.71 2.13
N VAL A 169 13.97 -15.70 3.04
CA VAL A 169 13.91 -16.46 4.30
C VAL A 169 12.76 -15.98 5.18
N ILE A 170 12.61 -14.68 5.38
CA ILE A 170 11.53 -14.10 6.21
C ILE A 170 10.16 -14.37 5.56
N SER A 171 10.04 -14.25 4.23
CA SER A 171 8.79 -14.58 3.52
C SER A 171 8.40 -16.04 3.72
N GLN A 172 9.38 -16.95 3.64
CA GLN A 172 9.16 -18.38 3.87
C GLN A 172 8.73 -18.65 5.32
N LEU A 173 9.43 -18.07 6.30
CA LEU A 173 9.11 -18.25 7.72
C LEU A 173 7.71 -17.72 8.08
N ILE A 174 7.32 -16.57 7.53
CA ILE A 174 5.96 -16.03 7.71
C ILE A 174 4.93 -16.96 7.05
N THR A 175 5.22 -17.44 5.84
CA THR A 175 4.32 -18.38 5.15
C THR A 175 4.14 -19.67 5.95
N GLU A 176 5.22 -20.22 6.51
CA GLU A 176 5.22 -21.46 7.28
C GLU A 176 4.52 -21.30 8.63
N HIS A 177 4.90 -20.28 9.41
CA HIS A 177 4.48 -20.17 10.81
C HIS A 177 3.25 -19.29 11.02
N ALA A 178 3.05 -18.24 10.21
CA ALA A 178 1.85 -17.40 10.27
C ALA A 178 0.75 -17.85 9.31
N ARG A 179 1.03 -18.82 8.42
CA ARG A 179 0.07 -19.36 7.42
C ARG A 179 -0.45 -18.29 6.45
N VAL A 180 0.38 -17.28 6.17
CA VAL A 180 0.06 -16.21 5.22
C VAL A 180 0.97 -16.36 4.00
N PRO A 181 0.44 -16.68 2.81
CA PRO A 181 1.28 -16.78 1.61
C PRO A 181 1.82 -15.41 1.24
N ILE A 182 3.15 -15.27 1.15
CA ILE A 182 3.82 -14.02 0.78
C ILE A 182 4.19 -14.03 -0.70
N THR A 183 3.55 -13.14 -1.47
CA THR A 183 3.86 -12.95 -2.89
C THR A 183 5.00 -11.95 -3.09
N GLN A 184 5.75 -12.08 -4.18
CA GLN A 184 6.82 -11.16 -4.57
C GLN A 184 6.66 -10.71 -6.02
N PRO A 185 7.23 -9.55 -6.40
CA PRO A 185 7.22 -9.13 -7.80
C PRO A 185 7.95 -10.14 -8.68
N SER A 186 7.39 -10.39 -9.87
CA SER A 186 7.99 -11.29 -10.85
C SER A 186 8.02 -10.60 -12.20
N LYS A 187 9.22 -10.54 -12.81
CA LYS A 187 9.42 -10.01 -14.17
C LYS A 187 8.64 -10.79 -15.24
N GLU A 188 8.21 -12.01 -14.91
CA GLU A 188 7.35 -12.81 -15.77
C GLU A 188 5.91 -12.26 -15.83
N TYR A 189 5.44 -11.62 -14.76
CA TYR A 189 4.09 -11.08 -14.68
C TYR A 189 4.04 -9.60 -15.02
N PHE A 190 5.00 -8.83 -14.51
CA PHE A 190 5.05 -7.40 -14.75
C PHE A 190 6.50 -6.91 -14.83
N ARG A 191 6.75 -6.04 -15.80
CA ARG A 191 8.00 -5.33 -15.96
C ARG A 191 7.69 -3.86 -16.17
N SER A 192 8.16 -3.01 -15.28
CA SER A 192 8.06 -1.56 -15.48
C SER A 192 8.95 -1.15 -16.65
N THR A 193 8.41 -0.23 -17.44
CA THR A 193 9.08 0.40 -18.58
C THR A 193 9.25 1.91 -18.36
N GLY A 194 8.91 2.38 -17.15
CA GLY A 194 9.06 3.76 -16.78
C GLY A 194 10.51 4.19 -16.61
N VAL A 195 10.68 5.50 -16.69
CA VAL A 195 11.99 6.14 -16.60
C VAL A 195 12.12 6.84 -15.26
N SER A 196 13.35 6.94 -14.78
CA SER A 196 13.67 7.74 -13.59
C SER A 196 13.33 9.20 -13.87
N SER A 197 12.57 9.83 -12.97
CA SER A 197 12.20 11.25 -13.07
C SER A 197 13.41 12.19 -13.04
N THR A 198 14.49 11.76 -12.38
CA THR A 198 15.72 12.56 -12.23
C THR A 198 16.68 12.36 -13.41
N THR A 199 16.79 11.14 -13.94
CA THR A 199 17.83 10.82 -14.93
C THR A 199 17.29 10.61 -16.34
N GLY A 200 15.97 10.44 -16.51
CA GLY A 200 15.33 10.13 -17.79
C GLY A 200 15.68 8.75 -18.36
N LYS A 201 16.44 7.93 -17.61
CA LYS A 201 16.86 6.59 -18.03
C LYS A 201 15.88 5.54 -17.55
N LEU A 202 15.78 4.45 -18.32
CA LEU A 202 15.02 3.26 -17.92
C LEU A 202 15.52 2.75 -16.57
N GLU A 203 14.60 2.59 -15.63
CA GLU A 203 14.89 2.14 -14.28
C GLU A 203 14.41 0.69 -14.11
N ASP A 204 15.25 -0.20 -13.55
CA ASP A 204 14.83 -1.58 -13.25
C ASP A 204 14.00 -1.59 -11.95
N ARG A 205 12.81 -1.01 -12.02
CA ARG A 205 11.84 -0.98 -10.93
C ARG A 205 10.74 -2.03 -11.14
N SER A 206 10.13 -2.46 -10.05
CA SER A 206 9.04 -3.45 -10.02
C SER A 206 7.68 -2.84 -9.69
N HIS A 207 7.60 -1.52 -9.70
CA HIS A 207 6.40 -0.75 -9.36
C HIS A 207 6.14 0.33 -10.40
N VAL A 208 4.93 0.86 -10.35
CA VAL A 208 4.46 2.02 -11.11
C VAL A 208 4.10 3.11 -10.11
N ILE A 209 4.43 4.35 -10.43
CA ILE A 209 4.02 5.50 -9.62
C ILE A 209 2.63 5.95 -10.10
N GLY A 210 1.73 6.22 -9.17
CA GLY A 210 0.40 6.71 -9.47
C GLY A 210 -0.25 7.36 -8.26
N TYR A 211 -1.40 7.99 -8.48
CA TYR A 211 -2.12 8.71 -7.46
C TYR A 211 -3.45 8.04 -7.16
N LEU A 212 -3.73 7.80 -5.89
CA LEU A 212 -5.06 7.44 -5.42
C LEU A 212 -5.71 8.70 -4.84
N LYS A 213 -6.64 9.29 -5.59
CA LYS A 213 -7.17 10.63 -5.30
C LYS A 213 -6.00 11.64 -5.25
N ALA A 214 -5.86 12.38 -4.15
CA ALA A 214 -4.78 13.37 -3.98
C ALA A 214 -3.47 12.78 -3.39
N LYS A 215 -3.39 11.47 -3.18
CA LYS A 215 -2.23 10.82 -2.54
C LYS A 215 -1.42 10.04 -3.55
N ASP A 216 -0.13 10.35 -3.64
CA ASP A 216 0.83 9.56 -4.38
C ASP A 216 1.09 8.21 -3.71
N GLY A 217 1.48 7.22 -4.51
CA GLY A 217 1.91 5.92 -4.03
C GLY A 217 2.44 5.04 -5.15
N PHE A 218 2.75 3.80 -4.77
CA PHE A 218 3.38 2.82 -5.63
C PHE A 218 2.42 1.65 -5.86
N LEU A 219 2.19 1.34 -7.12
CA LEU A 219 1.43 0.18 -7.59
C LEU A 219 2.39 -0.96 -7.91
N PHE A 220 2.21 -2.10 -7.26
CA PHE A 220 2.90 -3.34 -7.60
C PHE A 220 1.91 -4.33 -8.21
N PHE A 221 2.20 -4.76 -9.42
CA PHE A 221 1.43 -5.76 -10.16
C PHE A 221 2.01 -7.15 -9.88
N LEU A 222 1.44 -7.83 -8.87
CA LEU A 222 1.97 -9.07 -8.32
C LEU A 222 1.24 -10.29 -8.92
N PRO A 223 1.84 -11.50 -8.86
CA PRO A 223 1.19 -12.72 -9.34
C PRO A 223 -0.17 -13.06 -8.72
N THR A 224 -0.47 -12.51 -7.53
CA THR A 224 -1.70 -12.79 -6.77
C THR A 224 -2.68 -11.62 -6.72
N GLY A 225 -2.29 -10.44 -7.20
CA GLY A 225 -3.10 -9.22 -7.10
C GLY A 225 -2.29 -7.95 -7.31
N ILE A 226 -2.95 -6.81 -7.13
CA ILE A 226 -2.35 -5.48 -7.23
C ILE A 226 -2.21 -4.91 -5.82
N LEU A 227 -1.04 -4.41 -5.46
CA LEU A 227 -0.76 -3.73 -4.18
C LEU A 227 -0.57 -2.25 -4.43
N PHE A 228 -1.24 -1.39 -3.65
CA PHE A 228 -1.01 0.04 -3.57
C PHE A 228 -0.50 0.41 -2.17
N GLY A 229 0.57 1.20 -2.07
CA GLY A 229 1.14 1.61 -0.79
C GLY A 229 2.39 2.49 -0.94
N PHE A 230 3.19 2.72 0.11
CA PHE A 230 3.00 2.31 1.51
C PHE A 230 2.50 3.44 2.42
N LYS A 231 2.25 4.63 1.86
CA LYS A 231 1.50 5.69 2.54
C LYS A 231 0.04 5.25 2.71
N LYS A 232 -0.61 5.60 3.83
CA LYS A 232 -2.03 5.28 4.01
C LYS A 232 -2.88 6.00 2.94
N PRO A 233 -3.78 5.30 2.22
CA PRO A 233 -4.15 3.91 2.46
C PRO A 233 -3.21 2.91 1.74
N THR A 234 -2.76 1.88 2.47
CA THR A 234 -2.17 0.67 1.87
C THR A 234 -3.30 -0.31 1.58
N LEU A 235 -3.42 -0.75 0.32
CA LEU A 235 -4.53 -1.55 -0.21
C LEU A 235 -4.00 -2.72 -1.03
N PHE A 236 -4.66 -3.87 -0.95
CA PHE A 236 -4.39 -5.01 -1.81
C PHE A 236 -5.67 -5.50 -2.48
N PHE A 237 -5.58 -5.67 -3.79
CA PHE A 237 -6.64 -6.11 -4.69
C PHE A 237 -6.30 -7.51 -5.19
N PRO A 238 -6.76 -8.58 -4.52
CA PRO A 238 -6.59 -9.94 -5.00
C PRO A 238 -7.15 -10.10 -6.42
N ILE A 239 -6.52 -10.91 -7.27
CA ILE A 239 -7.03 -11.17 -8.64
C ILE A 239 -8.49 -11.65 -8.61
N SER A 240 -8.85 -12.47 -7.62
CA SER A 240 -10.21 -12.97 -7.42
C SER A 240 -11.24 -11.88 -7.11
N SER A 241 -10.80 -10.69 -6.67
CA SER A 241 -11.66 -9.53 -6.43
C SER A 241 -11.86 -8.66 -7.68
N LEU A 242 -10.97 -8.75 -8.66
CA LEU A 242 -11.00 -7.91 -9.85
C LEU A 242 -11.96 -8.48 -10.90
N ALA A 243 -12.92 -7.67 -11.31
CA ALA A 243 -13.83 -7.97 -12.42
C ALA A 243 -13.18 -7.57 -13.75
N SER A 244 -12.71 -6.32 -13.82
CA SER A 244 -12.11 -5.75 -15.02
C SER A 244 -11.18 -4.59 -14.70
N THR A 245 -10.37 -4.20 -15.68
CA THR A 245 -9.64 -2.94 -15.68
C THR A 245 -10.08 -2.07 -16.85
N VAL A 246 -10.00 -0.76 -16.66
CA VAL A 246 -10.31 0.24 -17.68
C VAL A 246 -9.26 1.33 -17.65
N ILE A 247 -8.62 1.58 -18.79
CA ILE A 247 -7.73 2.71 -18.97
C ILE A 247 -8.51 3.89 -19.55
N THR A 248 -8.41 5.05 -18.91
CA THR A 248 -9.12 6.28 -19.29
C THR A 248 -8.18 7.48 -19.23
N ASN A 249 -8.68 8.67 -19.61
CA ASN A 249 -7.96 9.95 -19.53
C ASN A 249 -6.55 9.89 -20.13
N ILE A 250 -6.41 9.21 -21.27
CA ILE A 250 -5.12 9.06 -21.94
C ILE A 250 -4.67 10.41 -22.51
N THR A 251 -3.53 10.88 -22.04
CA THR A 251 -2.84 12.07 -22.54
C THR A 251 -1.53 11.67 -23.25
N GLN A 252 -0.77 12.65 -23.73
CA GLN A 252 0.56 12.41 -24.29
C GLN A 252 1.59 11.88 -23.26
N ARG A 253 1.33 12.03 -21.96
CA ARG A 253 2.31 11.67 -20.91
C ARG A 253 1.79 10.68 -19.88
N THR A 254 0.51 10.73 -19.58
CA THR A 254 -0.11 9.92 -18.53
C THR A 254 -1.48 9.40 -18.91
N PHE A 255 -1.96 8.42 -18.16
CA PHE A 255 -3.33 7.93 -18.20
C PHE A 255 -3.81 7.58 -16.79
N ASP A 256 -5.09 7.23 -16.69
CA ASP A 256 -5.70 6.73 -15.47
C ASP A 256 -6.10 5.26 -15.62
N LEU A 257 -5.89 4.47 -14.57
CA LEU A 257 -6.27 3.07 -14.47
C LEU A 257 -7.40 2.91 -13.44
N THR A 258 -8.56 2.46 -13.90
CA THR A 258 -9.70 2.12 -13.04
C THR A 258 -9.79 0.61 -12.88
N LEU A 259 -9.81 0.15 -11.63
CA LEU A 259 -10.07 -1.24 -11.25
C LEU A 259 -11.55 -1.37 -10.90
N THR A 260 -12.27 -2.25 -11.59
CA THR A 260 -13.65 -2.61 -11.26
C THR A 260 -13.65 -3.90 -10.44
N LEU A 261 -14.38 -3.91 -9.34
CA LEU A 261 -14.46 -5.03 -8.42
C LEU A 261 -15.65 -5.92 -8.74
N ARG A 262 -15.51 -7.21 -8.44
CA ARG A 262 -16.64 -8.15 -8.50
C ARG A 262 -17.63 -7.84 -7.37
N PRO A 263 -18.93 -8.09 -7.57
CA PRO A 263 -19.92 -7.99 -6.50
C PRO A 263 -19.49 -8.80 -5.28
N GLU A 264 -19.68 -8.23 -4.08
CA GLU A 264 -19.35 -8.84 -2.78
C GLU A 264 -17.87 -9.19 -2.56
N SER A 265 -16.98 -8.77 -3.46
CA SER A 265 -15.55 -9.01 -3.29
C SER A 265 -14.93 -8.14 -2.20
N LYS A 266 -13.84 -8.63 -1.60
CA LYS A 266 -13.13 -7.94 -0.52
C LYS A 266 -11.81 -7.41 -1.02
N ILE A 267 -11.64 -6.09 -0.91
CA ILE A 267 -10.32 -5.45 -0.90
C ILE A 267 -9.75 -5.61 0.50
N LEU A 268 -8.43 -5.76 0.59
CA LEU A 268 -7.73 -5.84 1.86
C LEU A 268 -6.94 -4.57 2.14
N GLY A 269 -6.65 -4.33 3.41
CA GLY A 269 -5.84 -3.20 3.85
C GLY A 269 -6.67 -2.12 4.51
N SER A 270 -6.24 -0.88 4.38
CA SER A 270 -6.60 0.23 5.28
C SER A 270 -8.08 0.36 5.64
N ALA A 271 -8.37 0.33 6.93
CA ALA A 271 -9.72 0.42 7.50
C ALA A 271 -10.48 1.64 7.01
N GLY A 272 -11.74 1.42 6.61
CA GLY A 272 -12.64 2.50 6.22
C GLY A 272 -12.35 3.11 4.86
N PHE A 273 -11.43 2.51 4.07
CA PHE A 273 -11.35 2.81 2.66
C PHE A 273 -12.66 2.44 1.97
N ARG A 274 -13.16 3.33 1.11
CA ARG A 274 -14.39 3.13 0.36
C ARG A 274 -14.13 3.29 -1.13
N THR A 275 -14.68 2.35 -1.88
CA THR A 275 -14.77 2.38 -3.34
C THR A 275 -15.68 3.51 -3.79
N THR A 276 -15.51 3.89 -5.05
CA THR A 276 -16.46 4.76 -5.75
C THR A 276 -17.51 3.88 -6.40
N LYS A 277 -18.77 4.33 -6.42
CA LYS A 277 -19.82 3.66 -7.20
C LYS A 277 -19.94 4.30 -8.57
N GLU A 278 -19.68 3.54 -9.62
CA GLU A 278 -19.92 3.94 -11.00
C GLU A 278 -21.02 3.04 -11.59
N GLY A 279 -22.25 3.55 -11.60
CA GLY A 279 -23.43 2.73 -11.87
C GLY A 279 -23.67 1.72 -10.74
N ASP A 280 -23.74 0.45 -11.09
CA ASP A 280 -23.96 -0.65 -10.14
C ASP A 280 -22.64 -1.27 -9.62
N ASP A 281 -21.49 -0.87 -10.19
CA ASP A 281 -20.19 -1.46 -9.87
C ASP A 281 -19.37 -0.62 -8.88
N ASP A 282 -18.59 -1.30 -8.03
CA ASP A 282 -17.59 -0.70 -7.16
C ASP A 282 -16.25 -0.56 -7.90
N THR A 283 -15.71 0.66 -7.94
CA THR A 283 -14.48 0.99 -8.65
C THR A 283 -13.44 1.70 -7.79
N VAL A 284 -12.17 1.55 -8.17
CA VAL A 284 -11.03 2.31 -7.61
C VAL A 284 -10.18 2.80 -8.76
N GLN A 285 -9.97 4.12 -8.83
CA GLN A 285 -9.19 4.76 -9.89
C GLN A 285 -7.84 5.23 -9.36
N PHE A 286 -6.80 4.91 -10.13
CA PHE A 286 -5.45 5.42 -9.98
C PHE A 286 -5.15 6.36 -11.14
N SER A 287 -4.68 7.56 -10.85
CA SER A 287 -4.44 8.59 -11.86
C SER A 287 -2.96 8.91 -12.03
N MET A 288 -2.65 9.65 -13.10
CA MET A 288 -1.30 10.17 -13.37
C MET A 288 -0.24 9.06 -13.54
N ILE A 289 -0.64 7.91 -14.08
CA ILE A 289 0.30 6.83 -14.42
C ILE A 289 0.99 7.18 -15.72
N GLU A 290 2.32 7.02 -15.79
CA GLU A 290 3.11 7.31 -17.00
C GLU A 290 2.69 6.44 -18.19
N GLN A 291 2.61 7.04 -19.38
CA GLN A 291 2.23 6.36 -20.63
C GLN A 291 3.16 5.19 -20.96
N SER A 292 4.45 5.30 -20.61
CA SER A 292 5.45 4.24 -20.79
C SER A 292 5.02 2.92 -20.15
N GLU A 293 4.25 2.95 -19.06
CA GLU A 293 3.81 1.77 -18.30
C GLU A 293 2.60 1.06 -18.91
N TYR A 294 1.93 1.68 -19.90
CA TYR A 294 0.71 1.16 -20.52
C TYR A 294 0.89 -0.28 -21.01
N GLY A 295 1.94 -0.54 -21.79
CA GLY A 295 2.17 -1.87 -22.37
C GLY A 295 2.45 -2.94 -21.31
N GLY A 296 3.13 -2.58 -20.21
CA GLY A 296 3.39 -3.49 -19.10
C GLY A 296 2.10 -3.86 -18.35
N ILE A 297 1.24 -2.87 -18.10
CA ILE A 297 -0.05 -3.07 -17.42
C ILE A 297 -1.03 -3.86 -18.29
N GLU A 298 -1.06 -3.59 -19.61
CA GLU A 298 -1.88 -4.32 -20.57
C GLU A 298 -1.45 -5.80 -20.63
N ALA A 299 -0.14 -6.07 -20.71
CA ALA A 299 0.40 -7.43 -20.73
C ALA A 299 0.06 -8.19 -19.43
N TYR A 300 0.17 -7.53 -18.27
CA TYR A 300 -0.21 -8.10 -16.98
C TYR A 300 -1.71 -8.46 -16.92
N THR A 301 -2.56 -7.55 -17.35
CA THR A 301 -4.03 -7.72 -17.36
C THR A 301 -4.43 -8.92 -18.24
N LYS A 302 -3.86 -9.01 -19.45
CA LYS A 302 -4.06 -10.14 -20.37
C LYS A 302 -3.56 -11.45 -19.77
N LYS A 303 -2.37 -11.45 -19.15
CA LYS A 303 -1.77 -12.67 -18.59
C LYS A 303 -2.60 -13.29 -17.48
N LEU A 304 -3.18 -12.46 -16.62
CA LEU A 304 -4.02 -12.91 -15.51
C LEU A 304 -5.49 -13.08 -15.88
N ASN A 305 -5.81 -12.92 -17.16
CA ASN A 305 -7.14 -13.06 -17.72
C ASN A 305 -8.18 -12.19 -16.98
N ILE A 306 -7.74 -10.99 -16.57
CA ILE A 306 -8.61 -9.94 -16.06
C ILE A 306 -9.26 -9.29 -17.28
N ASN A 307 -10.58 -9.08 -17.26
CA ASN A 307 -11.27 -8.50 -18.41
C ASN A 307 -10.80 -7.06 -18.64
N ASP A 308 -10.35 -6.75 -19.84
CA ASP A 308 -10.01 -5.39 -20.24
C ASP A 308 -11.20 -4.76 -20.96
N HIS A 309 -11.80 -3.73 -20.36
CA HIS A 309 -12.93 -2.99 -20.92
C HIS A 309 -12.52 -1.60 -21.46
N SER A 310 -11.23 -1.32 -21.61
CA SER A 310 -10.72 -0.06 -22.14
C SER A 310 -11.19 0.24 -23.57
N MET A 311 -11.57 -0.80 -24.34
CA MET A 311 -12.00 -0.71 -25.74
C MET A 311 -13.50 -1.02 -25.97
N ALA A 312 -14.31 -1.08 -24.90
CA ALA A 312 -15.75 -1.33 -25.03
C ALA A 312 -16.43 -0.21 -25.84
N GLU A 313 -17.32 -0.59 -26.76
CA GLU A 313 -17.94 0.34 -27.73
C GLU A 313 -18.69 1.51 -27.07
N GLU A 314 -19.23 1.32 -25.87
CA GLU A 314 -19.91 2.36 -25.08
C GLU A 314 -18.97 3.50 -24.62
N ARG A 315 -17.65 3.29 -24.69
CA ARG A 315 -16.63 4.23 -24.21
C ARG A 315 -15.60 4.64 -25.26
N LYS A 316 -15.72 4.15 -26.50
CA LYS A 316 -15.00 4.77 -27.62
C LYS A 316 -15.45 6.23 -27.69
N ALA A 317 -14.50 7.16 -27.59
CA ALA A 317 -14.78 8.56 -27.83
C ALA A 317 -15.57 8.66 -29.14
N ALA A 318 -16.70 9.39 -29.13
CA ALA A 318 -17.45 9.65 -30.33
C ALA A 318 -16.47 10.14 -31.40
N SER A 319 -16.27 9.36 -32.45
CA SER A 319 -15.56 9.81 -33.63
C SER A 319 -16.24 11.10 -34.03
N LYS A 320 -15.51 12.22 -33.98
CA LYS A 320 -15.98 13.46 -34.57
C LYS A 320 -16.29 13.13 -36.03
N GLY A 321 -17.57 12.96 -36.33
CA GLY A 321 -18.04 12.91 -37.70
C GLY A 321 -17.71 14.27 -38.29
N ASP A 322 -16.90 14.28 -39.33
CA ASP A 322 -16.80 15.43 -40.21
C ASP A 322 -18.16 15.60 -40.88
N GLU A 323 -19.01 16.41 -40.26
CA GLU A 323 -20.17 17.03 -40.90
C GLU A 323 -19.77 18.41 -41.40
N GLN A 324 -19.57 18.51 -42.73
CA GLN A 324 -19.87 19.65 -43.60
C GLN A 324 -19.39 19.24 -45.02
N ASN A 325 -20.14 19.40 -46.11
CA ASN A 325 -21.19 20.36 -46.38
C ASN A 325 -22.02 19.86 -47.59
N GLU A 326 -23.35 19.89 -47.47
CA GLU A 326 -24.25 19.85 -48.63
C GLU A 326 -24.13 21.19 -49.38
N SER A 327 -23.85 21.12 -50.68
CA SER A 327 -24.19 22.19 -51.62
C SER A 327 -24.81 21.59 -52.88
N THR A 328 -26.11 21.85 -53.01
CA THR A 328 -27.01 21.62 -54.14
C THR A 328 -26.47 22.20 -55.46
N GLY A 329 -26.57 21.41 -56.53
CA GLY A 329 -26.45 21.86 -57.92
C GLY A 329 -26.93 20.79 -58.89
N GLU A 330 -28.18 20.90 -59.34
CA GLU A 330 -28.79 20.08 -60.38
C GLU A 330 -28.17 20.36 -61.77
N HIS A 331 -27.82 19.31 -62.54
CA HIS A 331 -28.23 19.20 -63.94
C HIS A 331 -28.09 17.77 -64.51
N HIS A 332 -29.25 17.21 -64.87
CA HIS A 332 -29.63 16.34 -65.99
C HIS A 332 -28.60 15.51 -66.80
N ASP A 333 -28.96 14.22 -66.92
CA ASP A 333 -29.06 13.36 -68.11
C ASP A 333 -27.99 12.29 -68.49
N ILE A 334 -28.46 11.04 -68.36
CA ILE A 334 -28.50 9.91 -69.32
C ILE A 334 -27.19 9.23 -69.78
N ASP A 335 -27.21 7.91 -69.56
CA ASP A 335 -26.75 6.79 -70.41
C ASP A 335 -25.44 6.04 -70.12
N ASP A 336 -25.68 4.74 -69.90
CA ASP A 336 -25.06 3.54 -70.47
C ASP A 336 -23.55 3.26 -70.37
N GLY A 337 -23.29 1.98 -70.06
CA GLY A 337 -22.43 1.15 -70.89
C GLY A 337 -20.91 1.27 -70.76
N GLN A 338 -20.34 0.25 -70.10
CA GLN A 338 -19.12 -0.47 -70.48
C GLN A 338 -17.77 0.28 -70.66
N ASP A 339 -16.81 -0.17 -69.84
CA ASP A 339 -15.51 -0.72 -70.25
C ASP A 339 -14.59 0.20 -71.08
N THR A 340 -13.48 0.67 -70.49
CA THR A 340 -12.11 0.25 -70.87
C THR A 340 -11.04 1.01 -70.08
N SER A 341 -9.95 0.29 -69.85
CA SER A 341 -8.57 0.69 -69.47
C SER A 341 -8.11 2.07 -69.92
N GLU A 342 -7.25 2.75 -69.14
CA GLU A 342 -5.81 3.03 -69.36
C GLU A 342 -5.27 3.66 -68.04
N ASN A 343 -4.34 3.01 -67.32
CA ASN A 343 -2.90 3.29 -67.30
C ASN A 343 -2.53 4.77 -67.07
N ASP A 344 -2.04 5.09 -65.87
CA ASP A 344 -1.00 6.12 -65.68
C ASP A 344 -0.20 5.80 -64.41
N GLU A 345 1.02 5.30 -64.67
CA GLU A 345 2.15 5.26 -63.76
C GLU A 345 2.79 6.66 -63.78
N ASP A 346 2.88 7.35 -62.63
CA ASP A 346 4.01 8.23 -62.29
C ASP A 346 3.87 8.76 -60.86
N PHE A 347 4.61 8.18 -59.93
CA PHE A 347 4.89 8.79 -58.62
C PHE A 347 6.37 8.57 -58.29
N GLU A 348 7.21 9.45 -58.82
CA GLU A 348 8.58 9.60 -58.33
C GLU A 348 8.62 10.60 -57.16
N PRO A 349 9.40 10.31 -56.09
CA PRO A 349 9.57 11.19 -54.95
C PRO A 349 10.71 12.17 -55.22
N SER A 350 10.45 13.47 -55.08
CA SER A 350 11.50 14.49 -55.04
C SER A 350 11.95 14.73 -53.60
N ASP A 351 13.15 14.24 -53.30
CA ASP A 351 14.01 14.58 -52.18
C ASP A 351 14.91 15.75 -52.63
N ASP A 352 14.87 16.91 -51.95
CA ASP A 352 16.06 17.75 -51.71
C ASP A 352 15.80 18.86 -50.66
N GLU A 353 16.30 18.58 -49.46
CA GLU A 353 17.21 19.40 -48.66
C GLU A 353 16.96 20.89 -48.32
N ASN A 354 17.01 21.11 -46.99
CA ASN A 354 17.78 22.13 -46.27
C ASN A 354 17.46 23.63 -46.47
N GLU A 355 16.87 24.25 -45.43
CA GLU A 355 17.43 25.50 -44.87
C GLU A 355 16.99 25.73 -43.40
N PRO A 356 17.91 26.10 -42.48
CA PRO A 356 17.65 26.29 -41.06
C PRO A 356 17.15 27.71 -40.76
N LEU A 357 16.06 27.85 -40.01
CA LEU A 357 15.58 29.15 -39.54
C LEU A 357 16.39 29.60 -38.32
N GLU A 358 17.23 30.61 -38.52
CA GLU A 358 17.93 31.35 -37.47
C GLU A 358 16.96 32.19 -36.63
N PHE A 359 17.17 32.16 -35.32
CA PHE A 359 16.40 32.89 -34.31
C PHE A 359 17.11 34.21 -34.02
N ASP A 360 16.58 35.32 -34.53
CA ASP A 360 17.16 36.64 -34.26
C ASP A 360 16.66 37.18 -32.93
N THR A 361 17.63 37.56 -32.09
CA THR A 361 17.48 38.05 -30.72
C THR A 361 18.00 39.47 -30.69
N ASP A 362 17.13 40.48 -30.70
CA ASP A 362 17.47 41.80 -30.16
C ASP A 362 16.24 42.71 -30.01
N ALA A 363 15.87 43.03 -28.77
CA ALA A 363 15.12 44.24 -28.43
C ALA A 363 15.41 44.61 -26.97
N SER A 364 16.41 45.48 -26.78
CA SER A 364 16.69 46.16 -25.52
C SER A 364 16.43 47.67 -25.65
N ALA A 365 16.20 48.30 -24.48
CA ALA A 365 16.03 49.72 -24.13
C ALA A 365 14.56 50.20 -24.12
N ASP A 366 13.89 50.24 -22.96
CA ASP A 366 14.00 51.17 -21.81
C ASP A 366 13.28 52.50 -22.05
N GLU A 367 12.28 52.81 -21.20
CA GLU A 367 12.17 54.06 -20.43
C GLU A 367 11.01 53.99 -19.42
N ASP A 368 11.29 54.54 -18.24
CA ASP A 368 10.58 54.53 -16.95
C ASP A 368 9.20 55.22 -16.93
N ASP A 369 8.33 54.85 -15.98
CA ASP A 369 7.77 55.81 -15.01
C ASP A 369 7.14 55.09 -13.78
N ASP A 370 7.39 55.68 -12.61
CA ASP A 370 7.05 55.25 -11.25
C ASP A 370 5.55 55.45 -10.91
N GLU A 371 5.01 54.69 -9.93
CA GLU A 371 4.44 55.22 -8.68
C GLU A 371 3.79 54.13 -7.81
N ASP A 372 3.93 54.35 -6.50
CA ASP A 372 3.64 53.51 -5.32
C ASP A 372 2.21 52.97 -5.18
N ASP A 373 2.04 51.81 -4.51
CA ASP A 373 1.33 51.77 -3.21
C ASP A 373 1.54 50.44 -2.44
N GLU A 374 1.44 50.56 -1.12
CA GLU A 374 1.93 49.71 -0.05
C GLU A 374 1.07 48.46 0.29
N ASP A 375 1.72 47.56 1.04
CA ASP A 375 1.19 46.65 2.07
C ASP A 375 0.35 45.40 1.69
N ALA A 376 0.91 44.21 1.95
CA ALA A 376 0.56 43.43 3.15
C ALA A 376 1.29 42.07 3.23
N GLN A 377 1.90 41.84 4.40
CA GLN A 377 2.52 40.62 4.94
C GLN A 377 1.71 39.33 4.70
N VAL A 378 2.36 38.22 4.30
CA VAL A 378 2.22 36.89 4.98
C VAL A 378 3.52 36.09 4.79
N GLN A 379 3.86 35.36 5.86
CA GLN A 379 5.14 34.78 6.23
C GLN A 379 5.60 33.54 5.44
N ALA A 380 6.93 33.38 5.48
CA ALA A 380 7.69 32.14 5.62
C ALA A 380 6.90 30.90 6.07
N ASP A 381 6.95 29.86 5.24
CA ASP A 381 6.94 28.46 5.67
C ASP A 381 7.36 27.57 4.49
N LYS A 382 8.67 27.39 4.31
CA LYS A 382 9.21 26.47 3.30
C LYS A 382 10.56 25.84 3.66
N GLU A 383 10.82 25.61 4.94
CA GLU A 383 12.05 24.95 5.42
C GLU A 383 11.81 23.92 6.55
N LEU A 384 10.67 23.22 6.56
CA LEU A 384 10.40 22.14 7.52
C LEU A 384 9.77 20.94 6.82
N ALA A 385 10.54 20.26 5.97
CA ALA A 385 10.13 18.96 5.42
C ALA A 385 11.29 18.00 5.07
N GLN A 386 12.56 18.35 5.35
CA GLN A 386 13.71 17.50 4.99
C GLN A 386 14.56 17.03 6.18
N GLU A 387 14.26 17.43 7.42
CA GLU A 387 15.09 17.06 8.58
C GLU A 387 14.65 15.78 9.33
N GLU A 388 13.47 15.21 9.08
CA GLU A 388 12.99 14.03 9.84
C GLU A 388 13.45 12.66 9.29
N GLU A 389 14.23 12.58 8.21
CA GLU A 389 14.80 11.29 7.73
C GLU A 389 16.29 11.08 8.09
N HIS A 390 17.00 12.08 8.62
CA HIS A 390 18.45 11.98 8.85
C HIS A 390 18.87 11.63 10.29
N GLU A 391 17.96 11.70 11.27
CA GLU A 391 18.32 11.61 12.70
C GLU A 391 18.56 10.16 13.22
N PHE A 392 18.54 9.15 12.34
CA PHE A 392 18.79 7.74 12.76
C PHE A 392 20.05 7.11 12.13
N GLU A 393 20.71 7.78 11.19
CA GLU A 393 21.96 7.25 10.59
C GLU A 393 23.21 7.57 11.44
N ASP A 394 23.22 8.65 12.22
CA ASP A 394 24.40 9.07 12.99
C ASP A 394 24.63 8.30 14.30
N ALA A 395 23.66 7.51 14.78
CA ALA A 395 23.78 6.80 16.06
C ALA A 395 24.52 5.45 15.98
N VAL A 396 24.95 5.00 14.80
CA VAL A 396 25.56 3.66 14.62
C VAL A 396 27.08 3.74 14.38
N MET A 397 27.65 4.94 14.21
CA MET A 397 29.06 5.11 13.84
C MET A 397 30.02 5.45 14.99
N SER A 398 29.57 5.56 16.26
CA SER A 398 30.43 6.01 17.37
C SER A 398 30.86 4.95 18.39
N GLU A 399 30.67 3.64 18.15
CA GLU A 399 31.03 2.60 19.14
C GLU A 399 32.21 1.70 18.73
N ASN A 400 33.04 2.08 17.74
CA ASN A 400 34.11 1.19 17.25
C ASN A 400 35.54 1.78 17.22
N GLU A 401 35.87 2.79 18.02
CA GLU A 401 37.23 3.39 18.02
C GLU A 401 38.10 3.18 19.28
N ASP A 402 37.70 2.41 20.30
CA ASP A 402 38.53 2.26 21.52
C ASP A 402 38.88 0.81 21.87
N GLN A 403 39.57 0.11 20.97
CA GLN A 403 40.24 -1.15 21.35
C GLN A 403 41.43 -1.55 20.44
N GLU A 404 42.41 -0.68 20.28
CA GLU A 404 43.74 -1.07 19.77
C GLU A 404 44.86 -0.23 20.42
N GLU A 405 45.05 -0.40 21.73
CA GLU A 405 46.31 -0.01 22.40
C GLU A 405 46.45 -0.84 23.68
N LEU A 406 47.26 -1.91 23.63
CA LEU A 406 48.04 -2.51 24.72
C LEU A 406 48.47 -3.94 24.36
N LEU A 407 49.49 -4.06 23.51
CA LEU A 407 50.45 -5.16 23.60
C LEU A 407 51.83 -4.55 23.42
N ASP A 408 52.31 -3.98 24.51
CA ASP A 408 53.72 -3.62 24.67
C ASP A 408 54.51 -4.83 25.19
N GLU A 409 55.76 -4.81 24.75
CA GLU A 409 56.91 -5.64 25.04
C GLU A 409 56.95 -6.31 26.42
N SER A 410 57.31 -7.59 26.48
CA SER A 410 58.44 -8.09 27.30
C SER A 410 58.57 -9.63 27.27
N ASP A 411 59.83 -10.05 27.06
CA ASP A 411 60.46 -11.39 27.16
C ASP A 411 60.19 -12.47 26.09
#